data_AF-A0A2P5X3F9-F1
#
_entry.id   AF-A0A2P5X3F9-F1
#
_cell.length_a   1.000
_cell.length_b   1.000
_cell.length_c   1.000
_cell.angle_alpha   90.00
_cell.angle_beta   90.00
_cell.angle_gamma   90.00
#
_symmetry.space_group_name_H-M   'P 1'
#
loop_
_entity.id
_entity.type
_entity.pdbx_description
1 polymer ?
#
loop_
_entity_poly.entity_id
_entity_poly.type
_entity_poly.pdbx_seq_one_letter_code
_entity_poly.pdbx_strand_id
1 'polypeptide(L)'
;MATYLVLVVVAMLCAGATAQSGCASVLIGMSPCLSYITGSSSTPSQQCCTQLANVVRSSPRCLCQVLNGGGSSFGININQTQALALPDSCNVQTPPISSCNGWSPTNPPPLNP
;
A
#
# COMPACT_ATOMS: atom_id res chain seq x y z
N MET A 1 -20.89 25.44 18.38
CA MET A 1 -19.47 25.60 18.77
C MET A 1 -18.69 24.32 18.50
N ALA A 2 -18.86 23.24 19.27
CA ALA A 2 -18.11 21.98 19.08
C ALA A 2 -18.16 21.41 17.65
N THR A 3 -19.32 21.45 16.98
CA THR A 3 -19.48 21.02 15.58
C THR A 3 -18.60 21.77 14.59
N TYR A 4 -18.37 23.07 14.80
CA TYR A 4 -17.46 23.87 13.96
C TYR A 4 -16.00 23.47 14.19
N LEU A 5 -15.64 23.18 15.45
CA LEU A 5 -14.31 22.71 15.84
C LEU A 5 -14.02 21.33 15.20
N VAL A 6 -14.99 20.42 15.19
CA VAL A 6 -14.90 19.13 14.46
C VAL A 6 -14.69 19.35 12.96
N LEU A 7 -15.47 20.23 12.31
CA LEU A 7 -15.31 20.52 10.88
C LEU A 7 -13.93 21.13 10.54
N VAL A 8 -13.42 22.04 11.38
CA VAL A 8 -12.07 22.62 11.20
C VAL A 8 -10.99 21.56 11.40
N VAL A 9 -11.11 20.68 12.41
CA VAL A 9 -10.18 19.56 12.60
C VAL A 9 -10.19 18.60 11.41
N VAL A 10 -11.37 18.26 10.87
CA VAL A 10 -11.51 17.43 9.66
C VAL A 10 -10.88 18.10 8.43
N ALA A 11 -11.05 19.42 8.24
CA ALA A 11 -10.39 20.15 7.15
C ALA A 11 -8.86 20.15 7.28
N MET A 12 -8.34 20.36 8.49
CA MET A 12 -6.89 20.37 8.77
C MET A 12 -6.25 19.00 8.49
N LEU A 13 -6.87 17.90 8.93
CA LEU A 13 -6.35 16.55 8.66
C LEU A 13 -6.49 16.14 7.19
N CYS A 14 -7.51 16.63 6.47
CA CYS A 14 -7.59 16.44 5.01
C CYS A 14 -6.46 17.18 4.27
N ALA A 15 -6.08 18.39 4.68
CA ALA A 15 -4.99 19.14 4.06
C ALA A 15 -3.62 18.48 4.32
N GLY A 16 -3.33 18.14 5.58
CA GLY A 16 -2.05 17.52 5.96
C GLY A 16 -1.84 16.10 5.42
N ALA A 17 -2.92 15.33 5.24
CA ALA A 17 -2.83 13.95 4.76
C ALA A 17 -2.56 13.81 3.25
N THR A 18 -2.68 14.88 2.45
CA THR A 18 -2.61 14.84 0.97
C THR A 18 -1.40 14.08 0.40
N ALA A 19 -0.24 14.13 1.05
CA ALA A 19 0.96 13.40 0.64
C ALA A 19 0.95 11.89 1.00
N GLN A 20 0.13 11.47 1.96
CA GLN A 20 0.11 10.11 2.53
C GLN A 20 -1.19 9.34 2.20
N SER A 21 -2.29 10.01 1.87
CA SER A 21 -3.59 9.41 1.58
C SER A 21 -3.60 8.42 0.41
N GLY A 22 -2.77 8.65 -0.61
CA GLY A 22 -2.81 7.88 -1.87
C GLY A 22 -2.65 6.36 -1.69
N CYS A 23 -1.85 5.94 -0.70
CA CYS A 23 -1.55 4.53 -0.47
C CYS A 23 -2.43 3.86 0.60
N ALA A 24 -3.15 4.64 1.42
CA ALA A 24 -4.11 4.09 2.38
C ALA A 24 -5.25 3.34 1.67
N SER A 25 -5.76 3.89 0.57
CA SER A 25 -6.75 3.24 -0.29
C SER A 25 -6.24 1.91 -0.89
N VAL A 26 -4.93 1.80 -1.14
CA VAL A 26 -4.30 0.56 -1.61
C VAL A 26 -4.18 -0.47 -0.47
N LEU A 27 -3.85 -0.07 0.76
CA LEU A 27 -3.93 -0.97 1.92
C LEU A 27 -5.36 -1.51 2.12
N ILE A 28 -6.37 -0.64 2.04
CA ILE A 28 -7.78 -1.03 2.17
C ILE A 28 -8.16 -2.01 1.05
N GLY A 29 -7.76 -1.74 -0.20
CA GLY A 29 -7.93 -2.66 -1.32
C GLY A 29 -7.21 -4.01 -1.15
N MET A 30 -6.07 -4.00 -0.45
CA MET A 30 -5.26 -5.18 -0.10
C MET A 30 -5.70 -5.88 1.20
N SER A 31 -6.75 -5.43 1.88
CA SER A 31 -7.29 -6.10 3.07
C SER A 31 -7.53 -7.62 2.90
N PRO A 32 -8.10 -8.16 1.79
CA PRO A 32 -8.21 -9.61 1.60
C PRO A 32 -6.88 -10.34 1.34
N CYS A 33 -5.80 -9.61 1.05
CA CYS A 33 -4.46 -10.18 0.88
C CYS A 33 -3.65 -10.27 2.18
N LEU A 34 -4.06 -9.55 3.23
CA LEU A 34 -3.27 -9.38 4.46
C LEU A 34 -2.81 -10.72 5.02
N SER A 35 -3.72 -11.67 5.26
CA SER A 35 -3.40 -12.97 5.82
C SER A 35 -2.34 -13.75 5.03
N TYR A 36 -2.26 -13.58 3.70
CA TYR A 36 -1.19 -14.19 2.92
C TYR A 36 0.12 -13.40 3.07
N ILE A 37 0.10 -12.09 2.85
CA ILE A 37 1.33 -11.27 2.88
C ILE A 37 1.91 -11.07 4.29
N THR A 38 1.18 -11.39 5.37
CA THR A 38 1.72 -11.50 6.74
C THR A 38 2.28 -12.89 7.07
N GLY A 39 2.10 -13.89 6.19
CA GLY A 39 2.47 -15.29 6.43
C GLY A 39 1.47 -16.09 7.28
N SER A 40 0.25 -15.58 7.47
CA SER A 40 -0.82 -16.25 8.24
C SER A 40 -1.62 -17.28 7.41
N SER A 41 -1.46 -17.30 6.08
CA SER A 41 -2.04 -18.25 5.14
C SER A 41 -1.05 -18.55 4.01
N SER A 42 -0.86 -19.82 3.67
CA SER A 42 0.01 -20.25 2.56
C SER A 42 -0.63 -20.14 1.17
N THR A 43 -1.88 -19.69 1.08
CA THR A 43 -2.62 -19.54 -0.20
C THR A 43 -3.38 -18.21 -0.23
N PRO A 44 -3.31 -17.42 -1.32
CA PRO A 44 -4.10 -16.20 -1.46
C PRO A 44 -5.53 -16.49 -1.92
N SER A 45 -6.50 -15.78 -1.36
CA SER A 45 -7.90 -15.87 -1.80
C SER A 45 -8.10 -15.29 -3.20
N GLN A 46 -9.03 -15.81 -3.99
CA GLN A 46 -9.30 -15.30 -5.35
C GLN A 46 -9.65 -13.79 -5.36
N GLN A 47 -10.37 -13.31 -4.33
CA GLN A 47 -10.62 -11.88 -4.09
C GLN A 47 -9.33 -11.06 -3.89
N CYS A 48 -8.33 -11.59 -3.19
CA CYS A 48 -7.02 -10.95 -3.08
C CYS A 48 -6.35 -10.82 -4.46
N CYS A 49 -6.36 -11.88 -5.26
CA CYS A 49 -5.75 -11.86 -6.59
C CYS A 49 -6.43 -10.85 -7.54
N THR A 50 -7.76 -10.75 -7.51
CA THR A 50 -8.50 -9.69 -8.25
C THR A 50 -8.09 -8.29 -7.79
N GLN A 51 -7.98 -8.08 -6.48
CA GLN A 51 -7.58 -6.79 -5.92
C GLN A 51 -6.12 -6.44 -6.20
N LEU A 52 -5.23 -7.44 -6.26
CA LEU A 52 -3.84 -7.25 -6.68
C LEU A 52 -3.77 -6.78 -8.12
N ALA A 53 -4.47 -7.45 -9.04
CA ALA A 53 -4.53 -7.03 -10.44
C ALA A 53 -5.04 -5.58 -10.59
N ASN A 54 -6.06 -5.19 -9.81
CA ASN A 54 -6.56 -3.81 -9.78
C ASN A 54 -5.50 -2.82 -9.23
N VAL A 55 -4.86 -3.13 -8.10
CA VAL A 55 -3.83 -2.28 -7.47
C VAL A 55 -2.59 -2.12 -8.35
N VAL A 56 -2.12 -3.20 -8.99
CA VAL A 56 -0.96 -3.21 -9.90
C VAL A 56 -1.20 -2.30 -11.12
N ARG A 57 -2.45 -2.23 -11.61
CA ARG A 57 -2.81 -1.40 -12.76
C ARG A 57 -3.09 0.06 -12.40
N SER A 58 -3.76 0.30 -11.27
CA SER A 58 -4.20 1.66 -10.87
C SER A 58 -3.19 2.42 -10.01
N SER A 59 -2.41 1.72 -9.17
CA SER A 59 -1.50 2.33 -8.18
C SER A 59 -0.24 1.49 -7.88
N PRO A 60 0.56 1.07 -8.89
CA PRO A 60 1.75 0.25 -8.67
C PRO A 60 2.80 0.93 -7.76
N ARG A 61 2.87 2.27 -7.77
CA ARG A 61 3.72 3.07 -6.87
C ARG A 61 3.43 2.84 -5.39
N CYS A 62 2.15 2.74 -5.01
CA CYS A 62 1.76 2.48 -3.63
C CYS A 62 1.98 1.01 -3.23
N LEU A 63 1.79 0.07 -4.15
CA LEU A 63 2.17 -1.32 -3.93
C LEU A 63 3.69 -1.43 -3.67
N CYS A 64 4.52 -0.78 -4.49
CA CYS A 64 5.96 -0.67 -4.28
C CYS A 64 6.31 -0.12 -2.89
N GLN A 65 5.67 0.97 -2.46
CA GLN A 65 5.91 1.56 -1.14
C GLN A 65 5.55 0.60 0.01
N VAL A 66 4.41 -0.09 -0.06
CA VAL A 66 3.98 -1.08 0.93
C VAL A 66 4.95 -2.27 0.99
N LEU A 67 5.38 -2.78 -0.17
CA LEU A 67 6.34 -3.87 -0.30
C LEU A 67 7.75 -3.49 0.19
N ASN A 68 8.16 -2.22 0.12
CA ASN A 68 9.43 -1.73 0.65
C ASN A 68 9.34 -1.38 2.16
N GLY A 69 8.56 -2.14 2.93
CA GLY A 69 8.37 -1.94 4.37
C GLY A 69 7.38 -0.83 4.75
N GLY A 70 6.75 -0.16 3.78
CA GLY A 70 5.73 0.86 4.05
C GLY A 70 4.52 0.31 4.81
N GLY A 71 4.21 -0.98 4.70
CA GLY A 71 3.18 -1.65 5.51
C GLY A 71 3.41 -1.51 7.03
N SER A 72 4.67 -1.51 7.47
CA SER A 72 5.06 -1.34 8.88
C SER A 72 4.65 0.04 9.42
N SER A 73 4.63 1.07 8.57
CA SER A 73 4.15 2.42 8.93
C SER A 73 2.63 2.49 9.18
N PHE A 74 1.89 1.42 8.86
CA PHE A 74 0.47 1.23 9.16
C PHE A 74 0.24 0.11 10.19
N GLY A 75 1.31 -0.35 10.87
CA GLY A 75 1.25 -1.44 11.86
C GLY A 75 1.17 -2.85 11.27
N ILE A 76 1.39 -3.03 9.96
CA ILE A 76 1.25 -4.32 9.28
C ILE A 76 2.64 -4.93 8.99
N ASN A 77 2.97 -6.01 9.67
CA ASN A 77 4.24 -6.72 9.48
C ASN A 77 4.19 -7.63 8.24
N ILE A 78 4.68 -7.11 7.11
CA ILE A 78 4.76 -7.84 5.84
C ILE A 78 5.86 -8.92 5.90
N ASN A 79 5.49 -10.16 5.58
CA ASN A 79 6.42 -11.24 5.27
C ASN A 79 6.89 -11.07 3.82
N GLN A 80 8.15 -10.65 3.64
CA GLN A 80 8.70 -10.32 2.33
C GLN A 80 8.63 -11.48 1.34
N THR A 81 8.91 -12.71 1.79
CA THR A 81 8.92 -13.91 0.93
C THR A 81 7.52 -14.20 0.37
N GLN A 82 6.49 -14.16 1.22
CA GLN A 82 5.10 -14.30 0.79
C GLN A 82 4.69 -13.14 -0.14
N ALA A 83 5.02 -11.90 0.22
CA ALA A 83 4.66 -10.73 -0.58
C ALA A 83 5.30 -10.74 -1.99
N LEU A 84 6.47 -11.38 -2.15
CA LEU A 84 7.13 -11.62 -3.43
C LEU A 84 6.56 -12.82 -4.20
N ALA A 85 6.03 -13.83 -3.52
CA ALA A 85 5.36 -14.99 -4.13
C ALA A 85 3.89 -14.72 -4.49
N LEU A 86 3.27 -13.66 -3.96
CA LEU A 86 1.88 -13.30 -4.21
C LEU A 86 1.54 -13.10 -5.71
N PRO A 87 2.33 -12.36 -6.53
CA PRO A 87 1.98 -12.14 -7.94
C PRO A 87 1.97 -13.44 -8.74
N ASP A 88 2.94 -14.32 -8.50
CA ASP A 88 3.07 -15.63 -9.13
C ASP A 88 1.90 -16.56 -8.72
N SER A 89 1.64 -16.65 -7.42
CA SER A 89 0.52 -17.43 -6.83
C SER A 89 -0.86 -16.96 -7.33
N CYS A 90 -1.00 -15.68 -7.69
CA CYS A 90 -2.21 -15.09 -8.25
C CYS A 90 -2.22 -15.03 -9.79
N ASN A 91 -1.14 -15.46 -10.45
CA ASN A 91 -0.89 -15.32 -11.89
C ASN A 91 -1.05 -13.87 -12.42
N VAL A 92 -0.70 -12.87 -11.61
CA VAL A 92 -0.76 -11.45 -11.94
C VAL A 92 0.61 -10.97 -12.42
N GLN A 93 0.70 -10.59 -13.70
CA GLN A 93 1.93 -10.08 -14.28
C GLN A 93 2.28 -8.68 -13.75
N THR A 94 3.20 -8.62 -12.78
CA THR A 94 3.74 -7.38 -12.20
C THR A 94 5.05 -6.95 -12.86
N PRO A 95 5.38 -5.64 -12.94
CA PRO A 95 6.76 -5.21 -13.16
C PRO A 95 7.66 -5.74 -12.03
N PRO A 96 8.97 -6.00 -12.29
CA PRO A 96 9.86 -6.55 -11.29
C PRO A 96 10.07 -5.57 -10.13
N ILE A 97 10.27 -6.09 -8.92
CA ILE A 97 10.51 -5.26 -7.71
C ILE A 97 11.71 -4.32 -7.80
N SER A 98 12.67 -4.56 -8.69
CA SER A 98 13.75 -3.61 -9.00
C SER A 98 13.23 -2.29 -9.58
N SER A 99 12.06 -2.29 -10.25
CA SER A 99 11.35 -1.07 -10.68
C SER A 99 10.76 -0.26 -9.50
N CYS A 100 10.68 -0.84 -8.29
CA CYS A 100 10.33 -0.13 -7.06
C CYS A 100 11.52 0.62 -6.43
N ASN A 101 12.73 0.56 -7.00
CA ASN A 101 13.86 1.30 -6.49
C ASN A 101 13.61 2.83 -6.60
N GLY A 102 13.74 3.56 -5.48
CA GLY A 102 13.36 4.97 -5.38
C GLY A 102 11.90 5.24 -4.96
N TRP A 103 11.17 4.22 -4.50
CA TRP A 103 9.80 4.31 -3.93
C TRP A 103 9.74 4.08 -2.41
N SER A 104 10.88 4.22 -1.73
CA SER A 104 11.02 4.07 -0.28
C SER A 104 10.42 5.25 0.49
N PRO A 105 9.81 5.05 1.69
CA PRO A 105 9.30 6.14 2.53
C PRO A 105 10.40 7.10 3.03
N THR A 106 11.67 6.66 3.00
CA THR A 106 12.86 7.47 3.33
C THR A 106 13.30 8.42 2.21
N ASN A 107 12.67 8.37 1.03
CA ASN A 107 13.04 9.23 -0.10
C ASN A 107 12.07 10.42 -0.20
N PRO A 108 12.41 11.61 0.31
CA PRO A 108 11.64 12.81 -0.01
C PRO A 108 11.63 13.03 -1.54
N PRO A 109 10.62 13.72 -2.08
CA PRO A 109 10.70 14.21 -3.46
C PRO A 109 11.94 15.11 -3.60
N PRO A 110 12.65 15.08 -4.75
CA PRO A 110 13.76 15.98 -4.96
C PRO A 110 13.25 17.42 -4.90
N LEU A 111 13.79 18.20 -3.95
CA LEU A 111 13.62 19.64 -3.91
C LEU A 111 14.35 20.23 -5.11
N ASN A 112 13.62 20.47 -6.21
CA ASN A 112 14.12 21.32 -7.27
C ASN A 112 14.25 22.76 -6.73
N PRO A 113 15.34 23.47 -7.05
CA PRO A 113 15.55 24.87 -6.67
C PRO A 113 14.64 25.85 -7.45
#